data_AF-A0AAW6H7I4-F1
#
_entry.id   AF-A0AAW6H7I4-F1
#
_cell.length_a   1.000
_cell.length_b   1.000
_cell.length_c   1.000
_cell.angle_alpha   90.00
_cell.angle_beta   90.00
_cell.angle_gamma   90.00
#
_symmetry.space_group_name_H-M   'P 1'
#
loop_
_entity.id
_entity.type
_entity.pdbx_description
1 polymer ?
#
loop_
_entity_poly.entity_id
_entity_poly.type
_entity_poly.pdbx_seq_one_letter_code
_entity_poly.pdbx_strand_id
1 'polypeptide(L)'
;VTHCFMPDFHNIDQVESFRQMQYPAINVYHDVQDKQDGQRIAYAGDFVRTVADNNYIVMETNAQGIGWDARTQFPPYDNQLRQNVYAHYASGANMVEYWHWSTLHYGQETYWRGVLGHDIQPNRIYKEFTTTAKELERIGSHIVNLKKKNRAAILYSHDSYHALGFMPYTYKSNYPIDMVHKALYFQNIETDIIPCDKTTDFSGYDMLVIPPLYVATDQLLLAIDEFVQSGGHVVMMHKSGYCNEHSAVRATLAPGPLRKACGFHYQEFSTIGDLSLKDNPFQLEGKNQISDWYEFLIPETATPLAYAEHPFFGKWPVVTENKYGKGKLTYIGAYPSQELLNAIVRKAAIHAGIISSESDVFPIIQRSGINKAGKAIRYFFNYSSESKEITHNYPTSKELISGKTVKEGDHVTLPPWGILIMEVY
;
A
#
# COMPACT_ATOMS: atom_id res chain seq x y z
N VAL A 1 24.69 13.17 -2.70
CA VAL A 1 23.67 14.25 -2.65
C VAL A 1 22.30 13.62 -2.47
N THR A 2 21.52 14.11 -1.52
CA THR A 2 20.19 13.57 -1.16
C THR A 2 19.29 14.71 -0.65
N HIS A 3 18.00 14.43 -0.45
CA HIS A 3 17.03 15.30 0.19
C HIS A 3 15.93 14.46 0.86
N CYS A 4 15.54 14.85 2.08
CA CYS A 4 14.52 14.17 2.86
C CYS A 4 13.09 14.62 2.48
N PHE A 5 12.43 13.88 1.58
CA PHE A 5 11.02 14.14 1.27
C PHE A 5 10.07 13.55 2.32
N MET A 6 8.82 13.99 2.34
CA MET A 6 7.73 13.37 3.09
C MET A 6 6.98 12.33 2.23
N PRO A 7 6.23 11.37 2.81
CA PRO A 7 5.44 10.38 2.08
C PRO A 7 4.12 10.95 1.53
N ASP A 8 4.11 12.26 1.29
CA ASP A 8 2.98 13.03 0.79
C ASP A 8 3.25 13.39 -0.67
N PHE A 9 3.21 12.35 -1.50
CA PHE A 9 3.69 12.36 -2.88
C PHE A 9 3.01 13.39 -3.79
N HIS A 10 1.90 13.98 -3.34
CA HIS A 10 1.09 14.93 -4.09
C HIS A 10 1.61 16.37 -4.09
N ASN A 11 2.43 16.77 -3.12
CA ASN A 11 2.83 18.18 -3.00
C ASN A 11 3.98 18.58 -3.93
N ILE A 12 4.79 17.60 -4.34
CA ILE A 12 6.00 17.81 -5.13
C ILE A 12 6.07 16.69 -6.16
N ASP A 13 6.54 17.02 -7.36
CA ASP A 13 6.91 16.02 -8.36
C ASP A 13 8.18 15.28 -7.91
N GLN A 14 7.98 14.29 -7.03
CA GLN A 14 9.07 13.48 -6.50
C GLN A 14 9.74 12.64 -7.60
N VAL A 15 9.05 12.39 -8.72
CA VAL A 15 9.63 11.68 -9.87
C VAL A 15 10.75 12.49 -10.52
N GLU A 16 10.51 13.75 -10.86
CA GLU A 16 11.61 14.59 -11.37
C GLU A 16 12.65 14.88 -10.30
N SER A 17 12.23 15.03 -9.05
CA SER A 17 13.14 15.38 -7.96
C SER A 17 14.17 14.27 -7.69
N PHE A 18 13.74 13.01 -7.62
CA PHE A 18 14.63 11.88 -7.35
C PHE A 18 15.61 11.59 -8.49
N ARG A 19 15.28 11.92 -9.75
CA ARG A 19 16.21 11.79 -10.89
C ARG A 19 17.49 12.61 -10.72
N GLN A 20 17.44 13.68 -9.94
CA GLN A 20 18.58 14.57 -9.71
C GLN A 20 19.38 14.20 -8.44
N MET A 21 19.01 13.11 -7.75
CA MET A 21 19.60 12.71 -6.48
C MET A 21 20.42 11.43 -6.61
N GLN A 22 21.56 11.40 -5.90
CA GLN A 22 22.41 10.20 -5.86
C GLN A 22 21.85 9.13 -4.93
N TYR A 23 21.21 9.56 -3.85
CA TYR A 23 20.57 8.70 -2.85
C TYR A 23 19.16 9.23 -2.59
N PRO A 24 18.11 8.61 -3.11
CA PRO A 24 16.73 8.94 -2.77
C PRO A 24 16.49 8.77 -1.27
N ALA A 25 15.87 9.77 -0.63
CA ALA A 25 15.61 9.77 0.80
C ALA A 25 14.18 10.19 1.15
N ILE A 26 13.69 9.66 2.27
CA ILE A 26 12.34 9.95 2.77
C ILE A 26 12.32 9.99 4.30
N ASN A 27 11.42 10.81 4.83
CA ASN A 27 11.06 10.91 6.24
C ASN A 27 9.74 10.18 6.45
N VAL A 28 9.71 9.21 7.35
CA VAL A 28 8.54 8.35 7.56
C VAL A 28 8.20 8.33 9.04
N TYR A 29 7.22 9.16 9.41
CA TYR A 29 6.61 9.13 10.73
C TYR A 29 5.29 8.36 10.66
N HIS A 30 5.03 7.55 11.69
CA HIS A 30 3.92 6.62 11.69
C HIS A 30 3.38 6.42 13.11
N ASP A 31 2.19 5.83 13.20
CA ASP A 31 1.61 5.45 14.48
C ASP A 31 2.38 4.28 15.12
N VAL A 32 2.34 4.23 16.45
CA VAL A 32 2.96 3.19 17.29
C VAL A 32 1.98 2.73 18.38
N GLN A 33 2.40 1.90 19.33
CA GLN A 33 1.56 1.29 20.37
C GLN A 33 0.40 0.49 19.74
N ASP A 34 -0.83 0.66 20.22
CA ASP A 34 -2.01 -0.09 19.76
C ASP A 34 -2.37 0.20 18.29
N LYS A 35 -1.83 1.28 17.71
CA LYS A 35 -2.05 1.67 16.32
C LYS A 35 -0.92 1.23 15.37
N GLN A 36 0.11 0.54 15.88
CA GLN A 36 1.21 0.08 15.02
C GLN A 36 0.75 -1.05 14.09
N ASP A 37 0.75 -0.77 12.78
CA ASP A 37 0.34 -1.75 11.76
C ASP A 37 1.37 -1.93 10.62
N GLY A 38 2.43 -1.10 10.59
CA GLY A 38 3.47 -1.09 9.57
C GLY A 38 3.04 -0.56 8.19
N GLN A 39 1.76 -0.24 8.00
CA GLN A 39 1.22 0.11 6.68
C GLN A 39 1.81 1.40 6.15
N ARG A 40 1.94 2.45 6.99
CA ARG A 40 2.56 3.73 6.56
C ARG A 40 4.03 3.56 6.15
N ILE A 41 4.77 2.68 6.82
CA ILE A 41 6.16 2.34 6.46
C ILE A 41 6.21 1.67 5.08
N ALA A 42 5.37 0.67 4.87
CA ALA A 42 5.26 -0.02 3.60
C ALA A 42 4.84 0.93 2.47
N TYR A 43 3.79 1.74 2.69
CA TYR A 43 3.29 2.74 1.75
C TYR A 43 4.38 3.70 1.28
N ALA A 44 5.15 4.25 2.22
CA ALA A 44 6.27 5.14 1.92
C ALA A 44 7.33 4.44 1.06
N GLY A 45 7.72 3.23 1.45
CA GLY A 45 8.74 2.47 0.72
C GLY A 45 8.28 1.97 -0.65
N ASP A 46 7.01 1.60 -0.79
CA ASP A 46 6.43 1.10 -2.03
C ASP A 46 6.36 2.15 -3.13
N PHE A 47 6.18 3.42 -2.75
CA PHE A 47 6.35 4.53 -3.69
C PHE A 47 7.81 4.88 -3.94
N VAL A 48 8.59 5.17 -2.89
CA VAL A 48 9.95 5.71 -3.09
C VAL A 48 10.84 4.73 -3.81
N ARG A 49 10.77 3.43 -3.50
CA ARG A 49 11.52 2.39 -4.23
C ARG A 49 11.20 2.40 -5.73
N THR A 50 9.93 2.58 -6.08
CA THR A 50 9.46 2.60 -7.48
C THR A 50 10.00 3.82 -8.20
N VAL A 51 9.90 4.99 -7.59
CA VAL A 51 10.34 6.25 -8.21
C VAL A 51 11.87 6.40 -8.23
N ALA A 52 12.54 5.86 -7.22
CA ALA A 52 14.00 5.79 -7.15
C ALA A 52 14.61 4.80 -8.16
N ASP A 53 13.81 3.85 -8.66
CA ASP A 53 14.28 2.63 -9.35
C ASP A 53 15.45 1.95 -8.63
N ASN A 54 15.46 2.05 -7.30
CA ASN A 54 16.55 1.60 -6.47
C ASN A 54 16.15 1.54 -5.00
N ASN A 55 17.10 1.11 -4.18
CA ASN A 55 17.02 1.27 -2.73
C ASN A 55 17.13 2.75 -2.35
N TYR A 56 16.55 3.09 -1.21
CA TYR A 56 16.49 4.46 -0.68
C TYR A 56 16.99 4.51 0.75
N ILE A 57 17.07 5.69 1.33
CA ILE A 57 17.42 5.87 2.74
C ILE A 57 16.28 6.54 3.50
N VAL A 58 16.07 6.12 4.75
CA VAL A 58 15.15 6.79 5.67
C VAL A 58 16.00 7.75 6.50
N MET A 59 15.89 9.04 6.21
CA MET A 59 16.64 10.08 6.92
C MET A 59 16.00 10.41 8.26
N GLU A 60 14.69 10.22 8.37
CA GLU A 60 13.98 10.47 9.61
C GLU A 60 12.86 9.45 9.81
N THR A 61 12.78 8.90 11.01
CA THR A 61 11.62 8.20 11.56
C THR A 61 11.50 8.49 13.06
N ASN A 62 10.37 8.13 13.66
CA ASN A 62 10.10 8.34 15.08
C ASN A 62 10.97 7.47 16.00
N ALA A 63 11.44 8.05 17.11
CA ALA A 63 12.06 7.33 18.21
C ALA A 63 11.12 7.16 19.41
N GLN A 64 11.11 8.13 20.34
CA GLN A 64 10.29 8.08 21.56
C GLN A 64 8.90 8.69 21.40
N GLY A 65 8.72 9.65 20.50
CA GLY A 65 7.45 10.36 20.37
C GLY A 65 7.56 11.45 19.31
N ILE A 66 6.43 11.79 18.72
CA ILE A 66 6.31 12.82 17.67
C ILE A 66 5.27 13.85 18.08
N GLY A 67 5.24 14.97 17.36
CA GLY A 67 4.24 16.01 17.54
C GLY A 67 4.80 17.29 18.14
N TRP A 68 4.01 18.35 18.00
CA TRP A 68 4.41 19.71 18.34
C TRP A 68 3.93 20.16 19.72
N ASP A 69 3.29 19.27 20.48
CA ASP A 69 2.83 19.51 21.84
C ASP A 69 2.74 18.21 22.67
N ALA A 70 2.46 18.36 23.97
CA ALA A 70 2.47 17.27 24.94
C ALA A 70 1.22 16.36 24.90
N ARG A 71 0.18 16.66 24.11
CA ARG A 71 -1.12 15.96 24.17
C ARG A 71 -1.07 14.56 23.57
N THR A 72 -0.14 14.29 22.66
CA THR A 72 -0.11 13.07 21.84
C THR A 72 1.28 12.43 21.87
N GLN A 73 1.64 11.87 23.02
CA GLN A 73 2.98 11.30 23.27
C GLN A 73 2.90 9.79 23.47
N PHE A 74 3.29 9.02 22.46
CA PHE A 74 3.14 7.56 22.40
C PHE A 74 4.51 6.87 22.24
N PRO A 75 5.30 6.68 23.31
CA PRO A 75 6.53 5.89 23.19
C PRO A 75 6.22 4.45 22.82
N PRO A 76 6.93 3.86 21.83
CA PRO A 76 6.60 2.54 21.29
C PRO A 76 6.70 1.46 22.38
N TYR A 77 5.85 0.43 22.34
CA TYR A 77 5.98 -0.71 23.24
C TYR A 77 7.29 -1.48 23.00
N ASP A 78 7.59 -2.43 23.87
CA ASP A 78 8.77 -3.29 23.69
C ASP A 78 8.71 -4.00 22.33
N ASN A 79 9.85 -4.03 21.64
CA ASN A 79 10.08 -4.59 20.30
C ASN A 79 9.50 -3.77 19.14
N GLN A 80 8.63 -2.79 19.38
CA GLN A 80 8.04 -2.00 18.31
C GLN A 80 9.07 -1.12 17.59
N LEU A 81 10.00 -0.50 18.31
CA LEU A 81 11.07 0.32 17.70
C LEU A 81 11.94 -0.53 16.78
N ARG A 82 12.38 -1.70 17.26
CA ARG A 82 13.14 -2.69 16.50
C ARG A 82 12.36 -3.20 15.29
N GLN A 83 11.08 -3.52 15.47
CA GLN A 83 10.20 -3.99 14.40
C GLN A 83 10.11 -2.96 13.25
N ASN A 84 9.98 -1.68 13.57
CA ASN A 84 9.86 -0.60 12.59
C ASN A 84 11.14 -0.44 11.74
N VAL A 85 12.33 -0.59 12.33
CA VAL A 85 13.60 -0.59 11.58
C VAL A 85 13.59 -1.67 10.51
N TYR A 86 13.22 -2.90 10.86
CA TYR A 86 13.17 -3.99 9.89
C TYR A 86 12.04 -3.86 8.87
N ALA A 87 10.94 -3.20 9.20
CA ALA A 87 9.88 -2.88 8.24
C ALA A 87 10.38 -1.92 7.13
N HIS A 88 11.25 -0.96 7.47
CA HIS A 88 11.91 -0.12 6.47
C HIS A 88 12.85 -0.93 5.57
N TYR A 89 13.72 -1.78 6.14
CA TYR A 89 14.60 -2.65 5.34
C TYR A 89 13.80 -3.59 4.42
N ALA A 90 12.71 -4.18 4.92
CA ALA A 90 11.82 -5.05 4.14
C ALA A 90 11.10 -4.32 2.98
N SER A 91 11.01 -2.99 3.06
CA SER A 91 10.47 -2.13 2.00
C SER A 91 11.53 -1.62 1.02
N GLY A 92 12.81 -1.91 1.28
CA GLY A 92 13.94 -1.60 0.39
C GLY A 92 14.85 -0.47 0.88
N ALA A 93 14.72 -0.02 2.13
CA ALA A 93 15.65 0.95 2.71
C ALA A 93 17.05 0.35 2.89
N ASN A 94 18.09 1.17 2.72
CA ASN A 94 19.48 0.83 2.99
C ASN A 94 20.02 1.47 4.28
N MET A 95 19.26 2.39 4.86
CA MET A 95 19.60 3.11 6.09
C MET A 95 18.32 3.56 6.78
N VAL A 96 18.31 3.56 8.10
CA VAL A 96 17.22 4.07 8.94
C VAL A 96 17.83 4.97 10.01
N GLU A 97 17.55 6.26 9.91
CA GLU A 97 17.95 7.27 10.89
C GLU A 97 16.74 7.74 11.70
N TYR A 98 16.95 7.94 12.99
CA TYR A 98 15.97 8.53 13.87
C TYR A 98 16.12 10.04 13.86
N TRP A 99 14.99 10.74 13.77
CA TRP A 99 14.94 12.13 14.15
C TRP A 99 14.45 12.18 15.61
N HIS A 100 15.32 12.42 16.58
CA HIS A 100 16.76 12.70 16.51
C HIS A 100 17.50 12.01 17.66
N TRP A 101 18.78 12.32 17.90
CA TRP A 101 19.58 11.63 18.93
C TRP A 101 19.08 11.88 20.37
N SER A 102 18.88 13.14 20.77
CA SER A 102 18.54 13.52 22.15
C SER A 102 17.46 14.59 22.18
N THR A 103 16.44 14.44 23.01
CA THR A 103 15.27 15.35 23.05
C THR A 103 15.66 16.81 23.33
N LEU A 104 15.12 17.75 22.54
CA LEU A 104 15.39 19.20 22.69
C LEU A 104 14.84 19.76 24.00
N HIS A 105 15.54 20.72 24.61
CA HIS A 105 15.12 21.37 25.86
C HIS A 105 14.22 22.60 25.67
N TYR A 106 14.14 23.12 24.45
CA TYR A 106 13.38 24.32 24.11
C TYR A 106 13.01 24.32 22.63
N GLY A 107 12.03 25.15 22.26
CA GLY A 107 11.52 25.27 20.89
C GLY A 107 10.28 24.40 20.64
N GLN A 108 9.77 24.46 19.40
CA GLN A 108 8.50 23.82 19.01
C GLN A 108 8.51 22.29 19.21
N GLU A 109 9.68 21.68 19.06
CA GLU A 109 9.86 20.23 19.03
C GLU A 109 10.37 19.68 20.37
N THR A 110 10.15 20.39 21.48
CA THR A 110 10.44 19.91 22.85
C THR A 110 9.80 18.55 23.14
N TYR A 111 8.62 18.28 22.55
CA TYR A 111 7.91 17.01 22.68
C TYR A 111 8.05 16.09 21.47
N TRP A 112 8.89 16.44 20.51
CA TRP A 112 9.32 15.50 19.48
C TRP A 112 10.62 14.84 19.97
N ARG A 113 10.48 13.61 20.48
CA ARG A 113 11.47 13.01 21.37
C ARG A 113 12.38 12.04 20.62
N GLY A 114 13.68 12.28 20.75
CA GLY A 114 14.75 11.47 20.16
C GLY A 114 14.99 10.12 20.85
N VAL A 115 16.15 9.51 20.61
CA VAL A 115 16.56 8.24 21.25
C VAL A 115 16.81 8.44 22.76
N LEU A 116 17.47 9.53 23.14
CA LEU A 116 17.68 9.93 24.52
C LEU A 116 16.59 10.90 24.99
N GLY A 117 16.21 10.79 26.27
CA GLY A 117 15.26 11.71 26.90
C GLY A 117 15.86 13.09 27.15
N HIS A 118 15.09 13.98 27.79
CA HIS A 118 15.56 15.31 28.20
C HIS A 118 16.74 15.26 29.20
N ASP A 119 16.94 14.15 29.93
CA ASP A 119 18.08 13.98 30.84
C ASP A 119 19.36 13.51 30.11
N ILE A 120 19.26 13.21 28.81
CA ILE A 120 20.35 12.73 27.95
C ILE A 120 20.95 11.41 28.49
N GLN A 121 20.19 10.62 29.26
CA GLN A 121 20.63 9.33 29.80
C GLN A 121 20.10 8.13 29.00
N PRO A 122 20.83 6.99 29.00
CA PRO A 122 20.33 5.73 28.47
C PRO A 122 18.99 5.30 29.09
N ASN A 123 18.02 4.97 28.25
CA ASN A 123 16.67 4.55 28.64
C ASN A 123 16.25 3.24 27.93
N ARG A 124 14.98 2.85 28.03
CA ARG A 124 14.43 1.65 27.36
C ARG A 124 14.59 1.70 25.82
N ILE A 125 14.30 2.84 25.21
CA ILE A 125 14.44 3.07 23.75
C ILE A 125 15.92 3.00 23.32
N TYR A 126 16.83 3.59 24.09
CA TYR A 126 18.27 3.45 23.83
C TYR A 126 18.75 1.99 23.89
N LYS A 127 18.23 1.20 24.83
CA LYS A 127 18.55 -0.24 24.93
C LYS A 127 18.06 -1.01 23.71
N GLU A 128 16.83 -0.76 23.25
CA GLU A 128 16.27 -1.39 22.06
C GLU A 128 16.99 -0.97 20.76
N PHE A 129 17.35 0.31 20.65
CA PHE A 129 18.24 0.82 19.61
C PHE A 129 19.57 0.06 19.60
N THR A 130 20.21 -0.09 20.76
CA THR A 130 21.49 -0.80 20.90
C THR A 130 21.39 -2.26 20.48
N THR A 131 20.29 -2.94 20.84
CA THR A 131 20.02 -4.32 20.40
C THR A 131 19.92 -4.40 18.88
N THR A 132 19.13 -3.51 18.27
CA THR A 132 18.93 -3.48 16.82
C THR A 132 20.24 -3.17 16.07
N ALA A 133 21.05 -2.24 16.58
CA ALA A 133 22.35 -1.91 16.00
C ALA A 133 23.29 -3.12 15.96
N LYS A 134 23.41 -3.88 17.07
CA LYS A 134 24.23 -5.10 17.13
C LYS A 134 23.72 -6.20 16.21
N GLU A 135 22.41 -6.31 16.02
CA GLU A 135 21.85 -7.23 15.03
C GLU A 135 22.24 -6.83 13.61
N LEU A 136 22.11 -5.55 13.27
CA LEU A 136 22.48 -5.01 11.95
C LEU A 136 23.99 -5.15 11.66
N GLU A 137 24.87 -5.03 12.66
CA GLU A 137 26.30 -5.34 12.49
C GLU A 137 26.54 -6.78 12.03
N ARG A 138 25.70 -7.72 12.50
CA ARG A 138 25.83 -9.14 12.20
C ARG A 138 25.12 -9.55 10.91
N ILE A 139 23.95 -8.98 10.61
CA ILE A 139 23.08 -9.43 9.50
C ILE A 139 22.95 -8.41 8.38
N GLY A 140 23.44 -7.17 8.55
CA GLY A 140 23.23 -6.07 7.60
C GLY A 140 23.68 -6.38 6.19
N SER A 141 24.81 -7.08 6.03
CA SER A 141 25.32 -7.53 4.73
C SER A 141 24.40 -8.49 3.98
N HIS A 142 23.52 -9.20 4.69
CA HIS A 142 22.55 -10.13 4.11
C HIS A 142 21.26 -9.45 3.66
N ILE A 143 20.92 -8.29 4.23
CA ILE A 143 19.62 -7.63 4.03
C ILE A 143 19.69 -6.29 3.28
N VAL A 144 20.87 -5.71 3.15
CA VAL A 144 21.10 -4.46 2.39
C VAL A 144 20.92 -4.68 0.89
N ASN A 145 20.51 -3.63 0.17
CA ASN A 145 20.27 -3.63 -1.27
C ASN A 145 19.23 -4.65 -1.72
N LEU A 146 18.21 -4.87 -0.89
CA LEU A 146 17.10 -5.77 -1.19
C LEU A 146 16.40 -5.36 -2.50
N LYS A 147 16.35 -6.26 -3.47
CA LYS A 147 15.63 -6.08 -4.74
C LYS A 147 14.26 -6.73 -4.64
N LYS A 148 13.23 -5.97 -4.96
CA LYS A 148 11.83 -6.44 -4.92
C LYS A 148 11.31 -6.55 -6.34
N LYS A 149 10.51 -7.58 -6.59
CA LYS A 149 9.78 -7.76 -7.84
C LYS A 149 8.33 -8.07 -7.49
N ASN A 150 7.52 -7.03 -7.46
CA ASN A 150 6.12 -7.14 -7.11
C ASN A 150 5.29 -7.51 -8.35
N ARG A 151 4.21 -8.26 -8.14
CA ARG A 151 3.28 -8.69 -9.19
C ARG A 151 2.01 -7.83 -9.23
N ALA A 152 1.81 -7.00 -8.21
CA ALA A 152 0.73 -6.02 -8.15
C ALA A 152 1.29 -4.60 -8.14
N ALA A 153 0.54 -3.66 -8.70
CA ALA A 153 0.82 -2.23 -8.59
C ALA A 153 -0.44 -1.41 -8.34
N ILE A 154 -0.25 -0.29 -7.65
CA ILE A 154 -1.24 0.78 -7.53
C ILE A 154 -0.87 1.88 -8.52
N LEU A 155 -1.82 2.31 -9.35
CA LEU A 155 -1.60 3.47 -10.21
C LEU A 155 -1.92 4.75 -9.43
N TYR A 156 -0.92 5.61 -9.28
CA TYR A 156 -1.05 6.92 -8.68
C TYR A 156 -1.04 8.00 -9.76
N SER A 157 -2.05 8.87 -9.78
CA SER A 157 -2.12 10.03 -10.67
C SER A 157 -2.12 11.31 -9.83
N HIS A 158 -1.06 12.10 -9.98
CA HIS A 158 -0.94 13.45 -9.44
C HIS A 158 -2.06 14.34 -10.00
N ASP A 159 -2.30 14.24 -11.31
CA ASP A 159 -3.32 15.05 -11.99
C ASP A 159 -4.73 14.74 -11.47
N SER A 160 -5.05 13.46 -11.29
CA SER A 160 -6.34 13.04 -10.72
C SER A 160 -6.46 13.48 -9.25
N TYR A 161 -5.39 13.38 -8.46
CA TYR A 161 -5.38 13.87 -7.08
C TYR A 161 -5.73 15.36 -7.02
N HIS A 162 -5.05 16.20 -7.80
CA HIS A 162 -5.29 17.65 -7.80
C HIS A 162 -6.66 18.03 -8.38
N ALA A 163 -7.06 17.40 -9.49
CA ALA A 163 -8.34 17.70 -10.13
C ALA A 163 -9.52 17.32 -9.23
N LEU A 164 -9.45 16.20 -8.52
CA LEU A 164 -10.48 15.79 -7.55
C LEU A 164 -10.41 16.59 -6.24
N GLY A 165 -9.25 17.14 -5.89
CA GLY A 165 -9.13 18.12 -4.81
C GLY A 165 -9.82 19.46 -5.16
N PHE A 166 -9.78 19.86 -6.44
CA PHE A 166 -10.46 21.05 -6.93
C PHE A 166 -11.98 20.83 -7.13
N MET A 167 -12.36 19.64 -7.61
CA MET A 167 -13.76 19.22 -7.83
C MET A 167 -14.11 18.02 -6.93
N PRO A 168 -14.28 18.23 -5.62
CA PRO A 168 -14.54 17.16 -4.68
C PRO A 168 -15.90 16.51 -4.94
N TYR A 169 -15.97 15.20 -4.69
CA TYR A 169 -17.22 14.43 -4.80
C TYR A 169 -17.60 13.74 -3.49
N THR A 170 -16.76 13.85 -2.47
CA THR A 170 -16.97 13.31 -1.12
C THR A 170 -16.38 14.26 -0.08
N TYR A 171 -16.87 14.18 1.16
CA TYR A 171 -16.25 14.80 2.34
C TYR A 171 -15.16 13.92 2.98
N LYS A 172 -14.96 12.69 2.46
CA LYS A 172 -13.86 11.79 2.82
C LYS A 172 -12.61 12.17 1.98
N SER A 173 -11.75 11.20 1.68
CA SER A 173 -10.65 11.43 0.74
C SER A 173 -11.15 11.36 -0.70
N ASN A 174 -11.00 12.46 -1.45
CA ASN A 174 -11.32 12.49 -2.88
C ASN A 174 -10.36 11.60 -3.71
N TYR A 175 -9.21 11.22 -3.17
CA TYR A 175 -8.28 10.30 -3.82
C TYR A 175 -7.81 9.28 -2.77
N PRO A 176 -8.59 8.21 -2.52
CA PRO A 176 -8.40 7.30 -1.38
C PRO A 176 -7.26 6.29 -1.58
N ILE A 177 -6.07 6.77 -1.92
CA ILE A 177 -4.89 5.92 -2.16
C ILE A 177 -4.46 5.12 -0.91
N ASP A 178 -4.59 5.69 0.27
CA ASP A 178 -4.33 4.97 1.53
C ASP A 178 -5.26 3.77 1.71
N MET A 179 -6.56 3.95 1.40
CA MET A 179 -7.56 2.88 1.43
C MET A 179 -7.22 1.76 0.43
N VAL A 180 -6.75 2.15 -0.76
CA VAL A 180 -6.28 1.21 -1.79
C VAL A 180 -5.04 0.46 -1.32
N HIS A 181 -4.03 1.13 -0.77
CA HIS A 181 -2.83 0.46 -0.25
C HIS A 181 -3.15 -0.50 0.88
N LYS A 182 -4.02 -0.12 1.83
CA LYS A 182 -4.52 -1.00 2.90
C LYS A 182 -5.19 -2.26 2.36
N ALA A 183 -5.93 -2.16 1.26
CA ALA A 183 -6.59 -3.30 0.64
C ALA A 183 -5.62 -4.34 0.07
N LEU A 184 -4.39 -3.96 -0.27
CA LEU A 184 -3.33 -4.89 -0.64
C LEU A 184 -2.49 -5.31 0.58
N TYR A 185 -2.03 -4.35 1.37
CA TYR A 185 -1.07 -4.53 2.44
C TYR A 185 -1.54 -5.51 3.51
N PHE A 186 -2.77 -5.36 4.03
CA PHE A 186 -3.29 -6.23 5.09
C PHE A 186 -3.57 -7.67 4.64
N GLN A 187 -3.37 -7.96 3.36
CA GLN A 187 -3.56 -9.27 2.76
C GLN A 187 -2.26 -9.86 2.20
N ASN A 188 -1.11 -9.29 2.57
CA ASN A 188 0.21 -9.72 2.12
C ASN A 188 0.40 -9.66 0.60
N ILE A 189 -0.31 -8.75 -0.07
CA ILE A 189 -0.09 -8.45 -1.49
C ILE A 189 0.95 -7.33 -1.57
N GLU A 190 2.22 -7.69 -1.78
CA GLU A 190 3.29 -6.72 -1.99
C GLU A 190 3.06 -5.95 -3.29
N THR A 191 3.18 -4.62 -3.23
CA THR A 191 2.81 -3.73 -4.34
C THR A 191 3.88 -2.68 -4.60
N ASP A 192 3.96 -2.24 -5.85
CA ASP A 192 4.58 -0.97 -6.22
C ASP A 192 3.50 0.14 -6.28
N ILE A 193 3.90 1.40 -6.13
CA ILE A 193 3.03 2.56 -6.40
C ILE A 193 3.63 3.32 -7.58
N ILE A 194 2.94 3.27 -8.72
CA ILE A 194 3.45 3.78 -10.00
C ILE A 194 2.86 5.16 -10.27
N PRO A 195 3.68 6.21 -10.47
CA PRO A 195 3.21 7.51 -10.96
C PRO A 195 2.80 7.39 -12.44
N CYS A 196 1.52 7.09 -12.66
CA CYS A 196 0.98 6.69 -13.96
C CYS A 196 0.86 7.84 -14.97
N ASP A 197 0.99 9.10 -14.53
CA ASP A 197 1.08 10.25 -15.43
C ASP A 197 2.39 10.24 -16.25
N LYS A 198 3.40 9.47 -15.82
CA LYS A 198 4.72 9.38 -16.47
C LYS A 198 5.14 7.97 -16.87
N THR A 199 4.55 6.95 -16.25
CA THR A 199 4.92 5.54 -16.48
C THR A 199 3.70 4.76 -16.91
N THR A 200 3.74 4.22 -18.13
CA THR A 200 2.62 3.50 -18.75
C THR A 200 2.98 2.08 -19.19
N ASP A 201 4.19 1.60 -18.89
CA ASP A 201 4.55 0.18 -19.05
C ASP A 201 4.12 -0.60 -17.82
N PHE A 202 3.11 -1.46 -17.98
CA PHE A 202 2.57 -2.32 -16.94
C PHE A 202 2.91 -3.80 -17.13
N SER A 203 3.76 -4.14 -18.10
CA SER A 203 4.03 -5.52 -18.53
C SER A 203 4.69 -6.40 -17.45
N GLY A 204 5.31 -5.77 -16.44
CA GLY A 204 5.92 -6.46 -15.30
C GLY A 204 4.94 -6.94 -14.23
N TYR A 205 3.67 -6.57 -14.32
CA TYR A 205 2.65 -6.82 -13.31
C TYR A 205 1.58 -7.80 -13.82
N ASP A 206 0.90 -8.46 -12.88
CA ASP A 206 -0.27 -9.30 -13.15
C ASP A 206 -1.57 -8.63 -12.70
N MET A 207 -1.46 -7.65 -11.78
CA MET A 207 -2.62 -6.93 -11.26
C MET A 207 -2.35 -5.44 -11.07
N LEU A 208 -3.31 -4.60 -11.47
CA LEU A 208 -3.35 -3.17 -11.15
C LEU A 208 -4.55 -2.86 -10.27
N VAL A 209 -4.35 -2.03 -9.24
CA VAL A 209 -5.43 -1.44 -8.45
C VAL A 209 -5.40 0.07 -8.65
N ILE A 210 -6.51 0.62 -9.15
CA ILE A 210 -6.58 1.97 -9.68
C ILE A 210 -7.61 2.74 -8.84
N PRO A 211 -7.15 3.65 -7.94
CA PRO A 211 -8.01 4.66 -7.34
C PRO A 211 -8.69 5.52 -8.42
N PRO A 212 -9.63 6.42 -8.08
CA PRO A 212 -10.30 7.28 -9.07
C PRO A 212 -9.32 7.97 -10.04
N LEU A 213 -9.23 7.45 -11.28
CA LEU A 213 -8.34 7.95 -12.33
C LEU A 213 -9.06 8.99 -13.18
N TYR A 214 -9.37 10.12 -12.54
CA TYR A 214 -10.25 11.16 -13.07
C TYR A 214 -9.67 11.88 -14.29
N VAL A 215 -8.38 12.22 -14.22
CA VAL A 215 -7.62 12.83 -15.32
C VAL A 215 -6.65 11.79 -15.86
N ALA A 216 -6.74 11.52 -17.16
CA ALA A 216 -5.83 10.62 -17.84
C ALA A 216 -5.74 10.96 -19.34
N THR A 217 -4.56 10.78 -19.92
CA THR A 217 -4.38 10.79 -21.38
C THR A 217 -5.05 9.58 -22.02
N ASP A 218 -5.39 9.66 -23.31
CA ASP A 218 -5.84 8.50 -24.07
C ASP A 218 -4.81 7.37 -24.07
N GLN A 219 -3.52 7.73 -24.13
CA GLN A 219 -2.42 6.78 -24.09
C GLN A 219 -2.41 5.94 -22.81
N LEU A 220 -2.59 6.58 -21.63
CA LEU A 220 -2.66 5.86 -20.36
C LEU A 220 -3.87 4.92 -20.30
N LEU A 221 -5.04 5.40 -20.74
CA LEU A 221 -6.26 4.58 -20.76
C LEU A 221 -6.13 3.39 -21.72
N LEU A 222 -5.50 3.57 -22.88
CA LEU A 222 -5.21 2.50 -23.85
C LEU A 222 -4.16 1.52 -23.33
N ALA A 223 -3.15 1.98 -22.59
CA ALA A 223 -2.18 1.10 -21.94
C ALA A 223 -2.85 0.19 -20.89
N ILE A 224 -3.85 0.71 -20.16
CA ILE A 224 -4.67 -0.11 -19.24
C ILE A 224 -5.54 -1.11 -20.02
N ASP A 225 -6.15 -0.70 -21.14
CA ASP A 225 -6.92 -1.59 -22.03
C ASP A 225 -6.04 -2.76 -22.53
N GLU A 226 -4.85 -2.45 -23.03
CA GLU A 226 -3.88 -3.43 -23.54
C GLU A 226 -3.37 -4.36 -22.43
N PHE A 227 -3.12 -3.84 -21.23
CA PHE A 227 -2.75 -4.63 -20.06
C PHE A 227 -3.81 -5.69 -19.75
N VAL A 228 -5.09 -5.30 -19.70
CA VAL A 228 -6.20 -6.25 -19.49
C VAL A 228 -6.28 -7.23 -20.65
N GLN A 229 -6.22 -6.75 -21.89
CA GLN A 229 -6.30 -7.60 -23.07
C GLN A 229 -5.22 -8.68 -23.09
N SER A 230 -4.02 -8.35 -22.60
CA SER A 230 -2.84 -9.23 -22.58
C SER A 230 -2.86 -10.28 -21.46
N GLY A 231 -3.73 -10.14 -20.46
CA GLY A 231 -3.85 -11.09 -19.35
C GLY A 231 -3.92 -10.45 -17.97
N GLY A 232 -3.71 -9.14 -17.88
CA GLY A 232 -3.70 -8.41 -16.62
C GLY A 232 -5.08 -8.35 -15.95
N HIS A 233 -5.05 -8.28 -14.62
CA HIS A 233 -6.24 -8.09 -13.79
C HIS A 233 -6.30 -6.64 -13.28
N VAL A 234 -7.41 -5.95 -13.48
CA VAL A 234 -7.59 -4.57 -13.01
C VAL A 234 -8.73 -4.51 -12.00
N VAL A 235 -8.50 -3.84 -10.87
CA VAL A 235 -9.56 -3.37 -9.97
C VAL A 235 -9.56 -1.84 -10.04
N MET A 236 -10.64 -1.26 -10.53
CA MET A 236 -10.74 0.18 -10.81
C MET A 236 -11.92 0.81 -10.06
N MET A 237 -11.66 1.97 -9.45
CA MET A 237 -12.68 2.75 -8.75
C MET A 237 -13.39 3.75 -9.68
N HIS A 238 -14.58 4.17 -9.26
CA HIS A 238 -15.44 5.19 -9.86
C HIS A 238 -14.69 6.46 -10.29
N LYS A 239 -15.32 7.25 -11.17
CA LYS A 239 -14.77 8.48 -11.76
C LYS A 239 -13.54 8.28 -12.66
N SER A 240 -13.19 7.04 -12.98
CA SER A 240 -12.04 6.76 -13.85
C SER A 240 -12.38 6.99 -15.33
N GLY A 241 -11.44 7.58 -16.08
CA GLY A 241 -11.61 7.85 -17.51
C GLY A 241 -12.61 8.97 -17.84
N TYR A 242 -12.83 9.90 -16.89
CA TYR A 242 -13.84 10.96 -17.03
C TYR A 242 -13.33 12.19 -17.80
N CYS A 243 -12.13 12.67 -17.46
CA CYS A 243 -11.48 13.81 -18.11
C CYS A 243 -10.28 13.38 -18.96
N ASN A 244 -9.92 14.22 -19.92
CA ASN A 244 -8.62 14.14 -20.62
C ASN A 244 -7.51 14.83 -19.80
N GLU A 245 -6.29 14.85 -20.33
CA GLU A 245 -5.09 15.44 -19.72
C GLU A 245 -5.16 16.96 -19.43
N HIS A 246 -6.17 17.64 -19.96
CA HIS A 246 -6.43 19.06 -19.69
C HIS A 246 -7.52 19.26 -18.62
N SER A 247 -7.90 18.19 -17.91
CA SER A 247 -9.03 18.17 -16.97
C SER A 247 -10.37 18.56 -17.63
N ALA A 248 -10.48 18.40 -18.95
CA ALA A 248 -11.72 18.62 -19.68
C ALA A 248 -12.51 17.30 -19.76
N VAL A 249 -13.80 17.36 -19.43
CA VAL A 249 -14.70 16.21 -19.52
C VAL A 249 -14.76 15.71 -20.95
N ARG A 250 -14.61 14.39 -21.12
CA ARG A 250 -14.60 13.75 -22.43
C ARG A 250 -16.00 13.81 -23.05
N ALA A 251 -16.12 14.34 -24.26
CA ALA A 251 -17.38 14.40 -25.02
C ALA A 251 -17.70 13.07 -25.72
N THR A 252 -17.65 11.96 -24.97
CA THR A 252 -17.88 10.59 -25.42
C THR A 252 -18.63 9.81 -24.35
N LEU A 253 -19.21 8.65 -24.68
CA LEU A 253 -19.76 7.76 -23.66
C LEU A 253 -18.69 7.39 -22.64
N ALA A 254 -18.95 7.62 -21.35
CA ALA A 254 -18.03 7.26 -20.26
C ALA A 254 -17.97 5.73 -20.08
N PRO A 255 -16.81 5.15 -19.71
CA PRO A 255 -15.53 5.78 -19.35
C PRO A 255 -14.57 6.00 -20.55
N GLY A 256 -15.12 6.39 -21.72
CA GLY A 256 -14.32 6.78 -22.89
C GLY A 256 -13.49 5.62 -23.45
N PRO A 257 -12.17 5.79 -23.66
CA PRO A 257 -11.31 4.72 -24.18
C PRO A 257 -11.37 3.40 -23.41
N LEU A 258 -11.69 3.42 -22.11
CA LEU A 258 -11.82 2.22 -21.28
C LEU A 258 -13.10 1.42 -21.51
N ARG A 259 -14.08 1.93 -22.26
CA ARG A 259 -15.42 1.31 -22.42
C ARG A 259 -15.35 -0.18 -22.79
N LYS A 260 -14.44 -0.56 -23.69
CA LYS A 260 -14.29 -1.96 -24.12
C LYS A 260 -13.75 -2.85 -23.00
N ALA A 261 -12.66 -2.43 -22.35
CA ALA A 261 -12.10 -3.15 -21.21
C ALA A 261 -13.09 -3.22 -20.04
N CYS A 262 -13.79 -2.13 -19.73
CA CYS A 262 -14.82 -2.07 -18.69
C CYS A 262 -16.08 -2.88 -19.02
N GLY A 263 -16.45 -2.98 -20.30
CA GLY A 263 -17.64 -3.73 -20.74
C GLY A 263 -18.97 -3.08 -20.36
N PHE A 264 -18.98 -1.79 -20.07
CA PHE A 264 -20.18 -0.99 -19.80
C PHE A 264 -19.98 0.43 -20.29
N HIS A 265 -21.07 1.19 -20.37
CA HIS A 265 -21.04 2.65 -20.40
C HIS A 265 -21.97 3.23 -19.33
N TYR A 266 -21.89 4.53 -19.09
CA TYR A 266 -22.87 5.25 -18.27
C TYR A 266 -23.04 6.69 -18.77
N GLN A 267 -24.14 7.31 -18.38
CA GLN A 267 -24.48 8.70 -18.72
C GLN A 267 -24.87 9.52 -17.49
N GLU A 268 -25.33 8.85 -16.43
CA GLU A 268 -25.85 9.46 -15.23
C GLU A 268 -25.10 8.93 -14.01
N PHE A 269 -25.07 9.76 -12.97
CA PHE A 269 -24.54 9.44 -11.66
C PHE A 269 -25.30 10.24 -10.60
N SER A 270 -25.25 9.78 -9.36
CA SER A 270 -25.87 10.45 -8.21
C SER A 270 -24.90 10.51 -7.03
N THR A 271 -25.04 11.55 -6.23
CA THR A 271 -24.58 11.51 -4.84
C THR A 271 -25.58 10.69 -4.03
N ILE A 272 -25.08 9.81 -3.16
CA ILE A 272 -25.89 8.95 -2.30
C ILE A 272 -25.41 9.02 -0.85
N GLY A 273 -26.32 8.75 0.09
CA GLY A 273 -25.93 8.41 1.46
C GLY A 273 -25.38 6.99 1.55
N ASP A 274 -25.22 6.48 2.76
CA ASP A 274 -24.77 5.10 2.97
C ASP A 274 -25.85 4.10 2.54
N LEU A 275 -25.47 3.16 1.68
CA LEU A 275 -26.30 2.05 1.24
C LEU A 275 -25.54 0.73 1.42
N SER A 276 -26.28 -0.35 1.66
CA SER A 276 -25.73 -1.71 1.68
C SER A 276 -25.83 -2.36 0.30
N LEU A 277 -25.01 -3.39 0.03
CA LEU A 277 -25.22 -4.25 -1.15
C LEU A 277 -26.34 -5.26 -0.91
N LYS A 278 -27.18 -5.45 -1.93
CA LYS A 278 -28.21 -6.49 -1.97
C LYS A 278 -27.59 -7.89 -1.99
N ASP A 279 -28.22 -8.85 -1.31
CA ASP A 279 -27.86 -10.29 -1.29
C ASP A 279 -26.43 -10.63 -0.80
N ASN A 280 -25.69 -9.66 -0.26
CA ASN A 280 -24.34 -9.82 0.31
C ASN A 280 -23.36 -10.66 -0.55
N PRO A 281 -23.09 -10.29 -1.82
CA PRO A 281 -22.36 -11.12 -2.78
C PRO A 281 -20.89 -11.39 -2.40
N PHE A 282 -20.34 -10.62 -1.47
CA PHE A 282 -18.97 -10.75 -0.97
C PHE A 282 -18.91 -11.37 0.44
N GLN A 283 -20.04 -11.80 1.00
CA GLN A 283 -20.12 -12.43 2.33
C GLN A 283 -19.55 -11.54 3.46
N LEU A 284 -19.82 -10.23 3.38
CA LEU A 284 -19.39 -9.21 4.34
C LEU A 284 -20.58 -8.73 5.16
N GLU A 285 -21.06 -9.55 6.10
CA GLU A 285 -22.24 -9.25 6.93
C GLU A 285 -22.14 -7.87 7.60
N GLY A 286 -23.00 -6.93 7.18
CA GLY A 286 -23.05 -5.56 7.71
C GLY A 286 -21.88 -4.64 7.32
N LYS A 287 -20.91 -5.13 6.55
CA LYS A 287 -19.68 -4.40 6.16
C LYS A 287 -19.56 -4.14 4.66
N ASN A 288 -20.57 -4.52 3.88
CA ASN A 288 -20.69 -4.32 2.43
C ASN A 288 -21.34 -2.97 2.08
N GLN A 289 -20.74 -1.87 2.54
CA GLN A 289 -21.31 -0.53 2.37
C GLN A 289 -20.74 0.19 1.14
N ILE A 290 -21.58 1.06 0.55
CA ILE A 290 -21.24 2.00 -0.52
C ILE A 290 -21.83 3.38 -0.18
N SER A 291 -21.23 4.45 -0.69
CA SER A 291 -21.59 5.83 -0.31
C SER A 291 -21.09 6.87 -1.32
N ASP A 292 -21.43 8.15 -1.09
CA ASP A 292 -20.92 9.38 -1.71
C ASP A 292 -21.16 9.56 -3.21
N TRP A 293 -20.90 8.55 -4.02
CA TRP A 293 -21.02 8.57 -5.49
C TRP A 293 -21.65 7.26 -5.97
N TYR A 294 -22.45 7.31 -7.03
CA TYR A 294 -23.06 6.14 -7.63
C TYR A 294 -23.25 6.36 -9.15
N GLU A 295 -22.47 5.66 -9.96
CA GLU A 295 -22.56 5.69 -11.43
C GLU A 295 -23.62 4.70 -11.93
N PHE A 296 -24.46 5.14 -12.87
CA PHE A 296 -25.56 4.32 -13.38
C PHE A 296 -25.02 3.43 -14.50
N LEU A 297 -24.25 2.40 -14.13
CA LEU A 297 -23.55 1.53 -15.06
C LEU A 297 -24.55 0.74 -15.93
N ILE A 298 -24.37 0.78 -17.25
CA ILE A 298 -25.17 0.06 -18.25
C ILE A 298 -24.25 -0.99 -18.89
N PRO A 299 -24.31 -2.27 -18.44
CA PRO A 299 -23.47 -3.33 -18.96
C PRO A 299 -23.70 -3.60 -20.46
N GLU A 300 -22.62 -3.87 -21.18
CA GLU A 300 -22.63 -4.34 -22.56
C GLU A 300 -22.06 -5.77 -22.64
N THR A 301 -20.86 -5.97 -22.10
CA THR A 301 -20.21 -7.29 -21.98
C THR A 301 -19.85 -7.63 -20.54
N ALA A 302 -19.82 -6.63 -19.65
CA ALA A 302 -19.52 -6.83 -18.25
C ALA A 302 -20.61 -7.64 -17.55
N THR A 303 -20.19 -8.53 -16.65
CA THR A 303 -21.08 -9.27 -15.75
C THR A 303 -21.30 -8.45 -14.48
N PRO A 304 -22.54 -8.11 -14.12
CA PRO A 304 -22.88 -7.54 -12.82
C PRO A 304 -22.48 -8.46 -11.67
N LEU A 305 -21.76 -7.94 -10.67
CA LEU A 305 -21.39 -8.68 -9.47
C LEU A 305 -22.16 -8.24 -8.22
N ALA A 306 -22.61 -6.99 -8.16
CA ALA A 306 -23.35 -6.45 -7.02
C ALA A 306 -24.29 -5.31 -7.41
N TYR A 307 -25.37 -5.17 -6.66
CA TYR A 307 -26.35 -4.10 -6.76
C TYR A 307 -26.57 -3.47 -5.37
N ALA A 308 -26.97 -2.20 -5.33
CA ALA A 308 -27.39 -1.56 -4.09
C ALA A 308 -28.73 -2.12 -3.58
N GLU A 309 -28.88 -2.29 -2.27
CA GLU A 309 -30.14 -2.56 -1.59
C GLU A 309 -30.94 -1.25 -1.51
N HIS A 310 -31.53 -0.83 -2.64
CA HIS A 310 -32.30 0.41 -2.72
C HIS A 310 -33.32 0.35 -3.87
N PRO A 311 -34.60 0.79 -3.66
CA PRO A 311 -35.66 0.64 -4.66
C PRO A 311 -35.39 1.37 -5.99
N PHE A 312 -34.64 2.47 -5.95
CA PHE A 312 -34.24 3.21 -7.16
C PHE A 312 -32.86 2.80 -7.69
N PHE A 313 -31.78 3.02 -6.92
CA PHE A 313 -30.40 2.76 -7.34
C PHE A 313 -30.09 1.29 -7.65
N GLY A 314 -30.79 0.33 -7.02
CA GLY A 314 -30.59 -1.11 -7.24
C GLY A 314 -30.90 -1.62 -8.66
N LYS A 315 -31.34 -0.73 -9.57
CA LYS A 315 -31.52 -1.03 -11.00
C LYS A 315 -30.20 -1.12 -11.77
N TRP A 316 -29.18 -0.37 -11.34
CA TRP A 316 -27.86 -0.37 -11.96
C TRP A 316 -26.87 -1.10 -11.07
N PRO A 317 -25.97 -1.94 -11.62
CA PRO A 317 -24.95 -2.59 -10.82
C PRO A 317 -23.93 -1.57 -10.30
N VAL A 318 -23.44 -1.80 -9.09
CA VAL A 318 -22.39 -0.99 -8.45
C VAL A 318 -21.02 -1.63 -8.59
N VAL A 319 -20.96 -2.96 -8.73
CA VAL A 319 -19.72 -3.68 -9.07
C VAL A 319 -19.97 -4.50 -10.32
N THR A 320 -19.08 -4.39 -11.30
CA THR A 320 -19.09 -5.18 -12.54
C THR A 320 -17.73 -5.82 -12.78
N GLU A 321 -17.69 -6.97 -13.45
CA GLU A 321 -16.45 -7.61 -13.93
C GLU A 321 -16.60 -7.93 -15.41
N ASN A 322 -15.65 -7.49 -16.23
CA ASN A 322 -15.60 -7.81 -17.64
C ASN A 322 -14.38 -8.68 -17.95
N LYS A 323 -14.60 -9.82 -18.60
CA LYS A 323 -13.52 -10.61 -19.18
C LYS A 323 -13.19 -10.04 -20.55
N TYR A 324 -11.99 -9.48 -20.70
CA TYR A 324 -11.58 -8.78 -21.90
C TYR A 324 -10.19 -9.25 -22.34
N GLY A 325 -10.10 -9.78 -23.57
CA GLY A 325 -8.92 -10.52 -24.01
C GLY A 325 -8.62 -11.71 -23.11
N LYS A 326 -7.41 -11.76 -22.55
CA LYS A 326 -6.96 -12.82 -21.64
C LYS A 326 -7.14 -12.46 -20.16
N GLY A 327 -7.39 -11.19 -19.84
CA GLY A 327 -7.49 -10.68 -18.49
C GLY A 327 -8.91 -10.34 -18.06
N LYS A 328 -9.00 -9.54 -16.99
CA LYS A 328 -10.27 -9.11 -16.38
C LYS A 328 -10.17 -7.68 -15.85
N LEU A 329 -11.25 -6.92 -15.99
CA LEU A 329 -11.41 -5.61 -15.34
C LEU A 329 -12.64 -5.64 -14.43
N THR A 330 -12.43 -5.44 -13.13
CA THR A 330 -13.45 -5.26 -12.11
C THR A 330 -13.58 -3.79 -11.77
N TYR A 331 -14.78 -3.24 -11.91
CA TYR A 331 -15.03 -1.81 -11.71
C TYR A 331 -16.02 -1.57 -10.56
N ILE A 332 -15.74 -0.58 -9.73
CA ILE A 332 -16.54 -0.19 -8.56
C ILE A 332 -17.13 1.21 -8.80
N GLY A 333 -18.40 1.27 -9.20
CA GLY A 333 -19.12 2.50 -9.57
C GLY A 333 -19.59 3.37 -8.40
N ALA A 334 -19.10 3.14 -7.18
CA ALA A 334 -19.41 3.94 -5.99
C ALA A 334 -18.19 4.03 -5.05
N TYR A 335 -18.26 4.87 -4.00
CA TYR A 335 -17.25 4.86 -2.94
C TYR A 335 -17.51 3.67 -2.00
N PRO A 336 -16.64 2.64 -1.97
CA PRO A 336 -16.88 1.44 -1.17
C PRO A 336 -16.41 1.63 0.29
N SER A 337 -16.83 0.74 1.19
CA SER A 337 -16.16 0.53 2.48
C SER A 337 -14.78 -0.09 2.29
N GLN A 338 -13.91 0.01 3.31
CA GLN A 338 -12.60 -0.65 3.30
C GLN A 338 -12.74 -2.16 3.12
N GLU A 339 -13.69 -2.78 3.82
CA GLU A 339 -13.93 -4.22 3.78
C GLU A 339 -14.39 -4.69 2.41
N LEU A 340 -15.26 -3.93 1.74
CA LEU A 340 -15.70 -4.23 0.39
C LEU A 340 -14.53 -4.15 -0.60
N LEU A 341 -13.70 -3.11 -0.51
CA LEU A 341 -12.50 -3.00 -1.35
C LEU A 341 -11.52 -4.15 -1.07
N ASN A 342 -11.30 -4.52 0.19
CA ASN A 342 -10.45 -5.64 0.58
C ASN A 342 -10.92 -6.95 -0.08
N ALA A 343 -12.22 -7.26 -0.02
CA ALA A 343 -12.77 -8.48 -0.61
C ALA A 343 -12.62 -8.52 -2.14
N ILE A 344 -12.87 -7.38 -2.81
CA ILE A 344 -12.74 -7.26 -4.27
C ILE A 344 -11.27 -7.42 -4.69
N VAL A 345 -10.35 -6.73 -4.01
CA VAL A 345 -8.91 -6.83 -4.26
C VAL A 345 -8.41 -8.26 -3.99
N ARG A 346 -8.84 -8.91 -2.90
CA ARG A 346 -8.47 -10.31 -2.59
C ARG A 346 -8.88 -11.25 -3.69
N LYS A 347 -10.13 -11.15 -4.14
CA LYS A 347 -10.68 -12.00 -5.21
C LYS A 347 -9.89 -11.81 -6.50
N ALA A 348 -9.57 -10.57 -6.87
CA ALA A 348 -8.75 -10.28 -8.04
C ALA A 348 -7.32 -10.85 -7.91
N ALA A 349 -6.68 -10.71 -6.74
CA ALA A 349 -5.34 -11.20 -6.49
C ALA A 349 -5.26 -12.74 -6.50
N ILE A 350 -6.29 -13.44 -6.00
CA ILE A 350 -6.41 -14.90 -6.11
C ILE A 350 -6.55 -15.32 -7.58
N HIS A 351 -7.40 -14.63 -8.35
CA HIS A 351 -7.57 -14.94 -9.78
C HIS A 351 -6.30 -14.66 -10.59
N ALA A 352 -5.54 -13.63 -10.25
CA ALA A 352 -4.23 -13.33 -10.84
C ALA A 352 -3.11 -14.28 -10.35
N GLY A 353 -3.42 -15.19 -9.41
CA GLY A 353 -2.46 -16.13 -8.83
C GLY A 353 -1.35 -15.44 -8.03
N ILE A 354 -1.58 -14.22 -7.52
CA ILE A 354 -0.63 -13.46 -6.70
C ILE A 354 -0.60 -14.00 -5.28
N ILE A 355 -1.77 -14.39 -4.75
CA ILE A 355 -1.96 -15.02 -3.46
C ILE A 355 -2.87 -16.26 -3.59
N SER A 356 -2.91 -17.09 -2.56
CA SER A 356 -3.87 -18.20 -2.41
C SER A 356 -5.03 -17.82 -1.48
N SER A 357 -6.10 -18.63 -1.46
CA SER A 357 -7.20 -18.49 -0.50
C SER A 357 -6.73 -18.58 0.95
N GLU A 358 -5.72 -19.43 1.20
CA GLU A 358 -5.13 -19.73 2.51
C GLU A 358 -4.02 -18.76 2.90
N SER A 359 -3.72 -17.74 2.07
CA SER A 359 -2.65 -16.79 2.40
C SER A 359 -3.01 -15.99 3.65
N ASP A 360 -2.03 -15.91 4.57
CA ASP A 360 -2.13 -15.16 5.82
C ASP A 360 -2.58 -13.72 5.58
N VAL A 361 -3.28 -13.18 6.56
CA VAL A 361 -3.70 -11.78 6.62
C VAL A 361 -3.18 -11.14 7.90
N PHE A 362 -3.31 -9.82 7.99
CA PHE A 362 -3.07 -9.06 9.23
C PHE A 362 -3.68 -9.79 10.45
N PRO A 363 -2.96 -9.90 11.59
CA PRO A 363 -1.78 -9.12 12.00
C PRO A 363 -0.42 -9.68 11.57
N ILE A 364 -0.38 -10.77 10.79
CA ILE A 364 0.88 -11.27 10.23
C ILE A 364 1.13 -10.63 8.88
N ILE A 365 2.21 -9.85 8.80
CA ILE A 365 2.65 -9.23 7.56
C ILE A 365 3.94 -9.89 7.07
N GLN A 366 3.95 -10.28 5.81
CA GLN A 366 5.07 -10.88 5.10
C GLN A 366 5.58 -9.91 4.05
N ARG A 367 6.90 -9.77 3.97
CA ARG A 367 7.56 -9.01 2.89
C ARG A 367 8.79 -9.75 2.42
N SER A 368 9.11 -9.64 1.14
CA SER A 368 10.19 -10.42 0.55
C SER A 368 11.00 -9.66 -0.50
N GLY A 369 12.18 -10.20 -0.81
CA GLY A 369 13.03 -9.70 -1.88
C GLY A 369 14.26 -10.57 -2.06
N ILE A 370 15.10 -10.19 -3.01
CA ILE A 370 16.37 -10.86 -3.31
C ILE A 370 17.51 -9.95 -2.85
N ASN A 371 18.42 -10.49 -2.03
CA ASN A 371 19.60 -9.73 -1.62
C ASN A 371 20.69 -9.71 -2.71
N LYS A 372 21.78 -8.99 -2.46
CA LYS A 372 22.91 -8.87 -3.40
C LYS A 372 23.57 -10.22 -3.74
N ALA A 373 23.47 -11.22 -2.87
CA ALA A 373 23.98 -12.56 -3.09
C ALA A 373 23.02 -13.46 -3.90
N GLY A 374 21.88 -12.93 -4.36
CA GLY A 374 20.87 -13.71 -5.09
C GLY A 374 20.01 -14.60 -4.20
N LYS A 375 20.08 -14.44 -2.87
CA LYS A 375 19.29 -15.20 -1.91
C LYS A 375 17.96 -14.52 -1.63
N ALA A 376 16.90 -15.31 -1.52
CA ALA A 376 15.61 -14.82 -1.11
C ALA A 376 15.61 -14.52 0.40
N ILE A 377 15.23 -13.29 0.74
CA ILE A 377 15.02 -12.82 2.10
C ILE A 377 13.52 -12.67 2.34
N ARG A 378 13.02 -13.22 3.43
CA ARG A 378 11.61 -13.12 3.84
C ARG A 378 11.52 -12.59 5.26
N TYR A 379 10.74 -11.52 5.42
CA TYR A 379 10.44 -10.90 6.69
C TYR A 379 9.04 -11.32 7.11
N PHE A 380 8.89 -11.67 8.38
CA PHE A 380 7.60 -11.94 9.00
C PHE A 380 7.46 -11.01 10.19
N PHE A 381 6.39 -10.22 10.21
CA PHE A 381 6.08 -9.25 11.25
C PHE A 381 4.80 -9.65 11.96
N ASN A 382 4.82 -9.63 13.30
CA ASN A 382 3.62 -9.76 14.12
C ASN A 382 3.21 -8.36 14.63
N TYR A 383 2.20 -7.75 14.02
CA TYR A 383 1.65 -6.48 14.47
C TYR A 383 0.53 -6.69 15.50
N SER A 384 0.84 -7.43 16.58
CA SER A 384 -0.09 -7.65 17.69
C SER A 384 0.63 -7.85 19.03
N SER A 385 -0.14 -7.73 20.12
CA SER A 385 0.29 -7.94 21.49
C SER A 385 0.33 -9.42 21.92
N GLU A 386 -0.04 -10.34 21.04
CA GLU A 386 -0.08 -11.77 21.31
C GLU A 386 0.97 -12.51 20.50
N SER A 387 1.52 -13.61 21.03
CA SER A 387 2.31 -14.52 20.21
C SER A 387 1.45 -15.13 19.12
N LYS A 388 2.00 -15.22 17.91
CA LYS A 388 1.39 -15.92 16.77
C LYS A 388 2.30 -17.05 16.33
N GLU A 389 1.72 -18.05 15.68
CA GLU A 389 2.46 -19.14 15.07
C GLU A 389 2.36 -19.02 13.56
N ILE A 390 3.48 -19.23 12.87
CA ILE A 390 3.52 -19.30 11.40
C ILE A 390 4.08 -20.65 10.98
N THR A 391 3.53 -21.21 9.90
CA THR A 391 4.11 -22.39 9.23
C THR A 391 5.09 -21.91 8.17
N HIS A 392 6.33 -22.41 8.22
CA HIS A 392 7.35 -22.08 7.23
C HIS A 392 7.10 -22.85 5.93
N ASN A 393 6.31 -22.28 5.02
CA ASN A 393 5.94 -22.88 3.73
C ASN A 393 6.97 -22.60 2.61
N TYR A 394 8.24 -22.50 2.97
CA TYR A 394 9.32 -22.12 2.06
C TYR A 394 10.47 -23.12 2.15
N PRO A 395 11.38 -23.13 1.15
CA PRO A 395 12.58 -23.95 1.23
C PRO A 395 13.36 -23.69 2.52
N THR A 396 14.18 -24.68 2.90
CA THR A 396 14.97 -24.60 4.15
C THR A 396 15.73 -23.28 4.18
N SER A 397 15.60 -22.58 5.31
CA SER A 397 16.10 -21.22 5.48
C SER A 397 16.89 -21.10 6.77
N LYS A 398 17.78 -20.11 6.82
CA LYS A 398 18.43 -19.65 8.04
C LYS A 398 17.66 -18.45 8.58
N GLU A 399 17.21 -18.53 9.82
CA GLU A 399 16.67 -17.38 10.53
C GLU A 399 17.85 -16.50 10.97
N LEU A 400 18.01 -15.33 10.36
CA LEU A 400 19.23 -14.53 10.44
C LEU A 400 19.51 -14.00 11.86
N ILE A 401 18.49 -13.76 12.68
CA ILE A 401 18.67 -13.18 14.03
C ILE A 401 19.10 -14.25 15.04
N SER A 402 18.51 -15.43 15.05
CA SER A 402 18.87 -16.52 15.96
C SER A 402 19.96 -17.43 15.39
N GLY A 403 20.16 -17.42 14.06
CA GLY A 403 21.05 -18.34 13.35
C GLY A 403 20.48 -19.75 13.19
N LYS A 404 19.25 -20.01 13.64
CA LYS A 404 18.61 -21.34 13.54
C LYS A 404 18.28 -21.69 12.10
N THR A 405 18.34 -22.98 11.79
CA THR A 405 17.82 -23.52 10.53
C THR A 405 16.35 -23.87 10.72
N VAL A 406 15.51 -23.41 9.79
CA VAL A 406 14.07 -23.65 9.74
C VAL A 406 13.76 -24.39 8.43
N LYS A 407 13.09 -25.53 8.53
CA LYS A 407 12.73 -26.39 7.40
C LYS A 407 11.30 -26.12 6.95
N GLU A 408 10.99 -26.54 5.73
CA GLU A 408 9.63 -26.48 5.21
C GLU A 408 8.69 -27.29 6.12
N GLY A 409 7.56 -26.68 6.51
CA GLY A 409 6.58 -27.27 7.43
C GLY A 409 6.89 -27.07 8.92
N ASP A 410 8.04 -26.49 9.28
CA ASP A 410 8.32 -26.15 10.68
C ASP A 410 7.36 -25.05 11.16
N HIS A 411 6.89 -25.19 12.39
CA HIS A 411 6.10 -24.18 13.09
C HIS A 411 7.02 -23.25 13.88
N VAL A 412 6.93 -21.95 13.62
CA VAL A 412 7.77 -20.93 14.28
C VAL A 412 6.90 -19.94 15.04
N THR A 413 7.20 -19.76 16.32
CA THR A 413 6.52 -18.76 17.15
C THR A 413 7.08 -17.37 16.88
N LEU A 414 6.20 -16.43 16.57
CA LEU A 414 6.45 -15.01 16.41
C LEU A 414 5.94 -14.29 17.67
N PRO A 415 6.82 -13.79 18.56
CA PRO A 415 6.40 -13.15 19.80
C PRO A 415 5.61 -11.84 19.54
N PRO A 416 4.96 -11.26 20.56
CA PRO A 416 4.32 -9.95 20.45
C PRO A 416 5.27 -8.90 19.87
N TRP A 417 4.81 -8.17 18.84
CA TRP A 417 5.62 -7.17 18.13
C TRP A 417 6.94 -7.74 17.56
N GLY A 418 7.00 -9.06 17.38
CA GLY A 418 8.17 -9.81 16.96
C GLY A 418 8.41 -9.74 15.46
N ILE A 419 9.64 -10.09 15.07
CA ILE A 419 10.04 -10.22 13.67
C ILE A 419 10.93 -11.45 13.47
N LEU A 420 10.82 -12.09 12.30
CA LEU A 420 11.75 -13.10 11.80
C LEU A 420 12.27 -12.67 10.44
N ILE A 421 13.54 -12.99 10.16
CA ILE A 421 14.15 -12.75 8.85
C ILE A 421 14.77 -14.05 8.37
N MET A 422 14.15 -14.66 7.36
CA MET A 422 14.58 -15.92 6.78
C MET A 422 15.40 -15.66 5.52
N GLU A 423 16.61 -16.21 5.45
CA GLU A 423 17.42 -16.30 4.24
C GLU A 423 17.37 -17.74 3.72
N VAL A 424 16.91 -17.92 2.48
CA VAL A 424 16.87 -19.24 1.84
C VAL A 424 18.30 -19.73 1.54
N TYR A 425 18.56 -21.01 1.85
CA TYR A 425 19.89 -21.64 1.67
C TYR A 425 20.42 -21.68 0.25
#